data_AF-A0A534I8R7-F1
#
_entry.id   AF-A0A534I8R7-F1
#
_cell.length_a   1.000
_cell.length_b   1.000
_cell.length_c   1.000
_cell.angle_alpha   90.00
_cell.angle_beta   90.00
_cell.angle_gamma   90.00
#
_symmetry.space_group_name_H-M   'P 1'
#
loop_
_entity.id
_entity.type
_entity.pdbx_description
1 polymer ?
#
loop_
_entity_poly.entity_id
_entity_poly.type
_entity_poly.pdbx_seq_one_letter_code
_entity_poly.pdbx_strand_id
1 'polypeptide(L)' 'MPEKTTILLREDVKDHLLRKVGPRGLSDEINRLLAKALFSKKDSLFGADPWLTTKALRDERDAHEDL' A
#
# COMPACT_ATOMS: atom_id res chain seq x y z
N MET A 1 -1.98 -8.33 14.91
CA MET A 1 -1.60 -9.75 15.11
C MET A 1 -1.73 -10.46 13.77
N PRO A 2 -0.80 -11.34 13.37
CA PRO A 2 -0.93 -12.10 12.12
C PRO A 2 -2.03 -13.17 12.25
N GLU A 3 -2.87 -13.30 11.23
CA GLU A 3 -3.88 -14.36 11.13
C GLU A 3 -3.39 -15.51 10.26
N LYS A 4 -3.64 -16.76 10.69
CA LYS A 4 -3.26 -17.94 9.93
C LYS A 4 -4.17 -18.08 8.72
N THR A 5 -3.61 -17.89 7.54
CA THR A 5 -4.33 -18.00 6.27
C THR A 5 -3.71 -19.12 5.43
N THR A 6 -4.55 -19.95 4.82
CA THR A 6 -4.09 -20.94 3.84
C THR A 6 -4.21 -20.34 2.44
N ILE A 7 -3.13 -20.34 1.69
CA ILE A 7 -3.08 -19.83 0.32
C ILE A 7 -2.54 -20.91 -0.62
N LEU A 8 -3.06 -20.93 -1.85
CA LEU A 8 -2.53 -21.77 -2.91
C LEU A 8 -1.47 -20.98 -3.67
N LEU A 9 -0.24 -21.50 -3.68
CA LEU A 9 0.87 -20.95 -4.46
C LEU A 9 1.14 -21.86 -5.64
N ARG A 10 1.47 -21.25 -6.79
CA ARG A 10 2.02 -21.99 -7.93
C ARG A 10 3.36 -22.62 -7.52
N GLU A 11 3.62 -23.83 -7.98
CA GLU A 11 4.77 -24.63 -7.52
C GLU A 11 6.11 -23.94 -7.74
N ASP A 12 6.30 -23.34 -8.90
CA ASP A 12 7.49 -22.55 -9.26
C ASP A 12 7.73 -21.37 -8.30
N VAL A 13 6.66 -20.66 -7.90
CA VAL A 13 6.73 -19.55 -6.96
C VAL A 13 7.10 -20.05 -5.57
N LYS A 14 6.48 -21.14 -5.12
CA LYS A 14 6.79 -21.78 -3.84
C LYS A 14 8.25 -22.21 -3.77
N ASP A 15 8.76 -22.87 -4.81
CA ASP A 15 10.13 -23.35 -4.87
C ASP A 15 11.14 -22.20 -4.90
N HIS A 16 10.85 -21.14 -5.66
CA HIS A 16 11.68 -19.95 -5.68
C HIS A 16 11.75 -19.28 -4.30
N LEU A 17 10.61 -19.12 -3.63
CA LEU A 17 10.55 -18.54 -2.29
C LEU A 17 11.31 -19.42 -1.27
N LEU A 18 11.11 -20.74 -1.31
CA LEU A 18 11.82 -21.68 -0.44
C LEU A 18 13.34 -21.63 -0.62
N ARG A 19 13.84 -21.53 -1.85
CA ARG A 19 15.28 -21.38 -2.13
C ARG A 19 15.84 -20.06 -1.60
N LYS A 20 15.04 -19.00 -1.61
CA LYS A 20 15.48 -17.65 -1.24
C LYS A 20 15.53 -17.43 0.27
N VAL A 21 14.48 -17.84 1.00
CA VAL A 21 14.32 -17.52 2.44
C VAL A 21 14.22 -18.76 3.34
N GLY A 22 14.19 -19.95 2.76
CA GLY A 22 14.00 -21.20 3.48
C GLY A 22 12.58 -21.39 4.01
N PRO A 23 12.31 -22.52 4.69
CA PRO A 23 10.97 -22.88 5.16
C PRO A 23 10.45 -21.98 6.29
N ARG A 24 11.34 -21.39 7.10
CA ARG A 24 10.95 -20.55 8.25
C ARG A 24 10.59 -19.12 7.88
N GLY A 25 11.15 -18.57 6.79
CA GLY A 25 10.93 -17.18 6.36
C GLY A 25 9.82 -17.00 5.33
N LEU A 26 9.11 -18.07 4.96
CA LEU A 26 8.17 -18.05 3.84
C LEU A 26 7.01 -17.08 4.07
N SER A 27 6.37 -17.16 5.25
CA SER A 27 5.23 -16.30 5.61
C SER A 27 5.62 -14.82 5.65
N ASP A 28 6.81 -14.52 6.16
CA ASP A 28 7.30 -13.14 6.27
C ASP A 28 7.57 -12.54 4.89
N GLU A 29 8.22 -13.29 4.00
CA GLU A 29 8.50 -12.82 2.64
C GLU A 29 7.23 -12.67 1.81
N ILE A 30 6.26 -13.58 1.95
CA ILE A 30 4.95 -13.47 1.28
C ILE A 30 4.21 -12.22 1.76
N ASN A 31 4.14 -12.00 3.08
CA ASN A 31 3.51 -10.80 3.64
C ASN A 31 4.23 -9.52 3.19
N ARG A 32 5.55 -9.52 3.12
CA ARG A 32 6.34 -8.37 2.63
C ARG A 32 6.04 -8.07 1.16
N LEU A 33 5.97 -9.10 0.31
CA LEU A 33 5.64 -8.95 -1.11
C LEU A 33 4.21 -8.46 -1.32
N LEU A 34 3.24 -9.03 -0.60
CA LEU A 34 1.85 -8.60 -0.63
C LEU A 34 1.69 -7.18 -0.12
N ALA A 35 2.36 -6.83 0.99
CA ALA A 35 2.32 -5.48 1.52
C ALA A 35 2.91 -4.47 0.53
N LYS A 36 4.02 -4.82 -0.14
CA LYS A 36 4.58 -3.99 -1.20
C LYS A 36 3.64 -3.88 -2.40
N ALA A 37 2.96 -4.94 -2.81
CA ALA A 37 2.06 -4.91 -3.96
C ALA A 37 0.75 -4.15 -3.68
N LEU A 38 0.18 -4.34 -2.50
CA LEU A 38 -1.15 -3.82 -2.13
C LEU A 38 -1.09 -2.45 -1.44
N PHE A 39 -0.04 -2.21 -0.64
CA PHE A 39 0.16 -0.97 0.12
C PHE A 39 1.36 -0.17 -0.37
N SER A 40 1.98 -0.52 -1.51
CA SER A 40 2.80 0.50 -2.18
C SER A 40 1.88 1.68 -2.42
N LYS A 41 2.29 2.84 -1.91
CA LYS A 41 1.65 4.10 -2.25
C LYS A 41 1.59 4.10 -3.77
N LYS A 42 0.39 4.04 -4.36
CA LYS A 42 0.21 4.69 -5.65
C LYS A 42 0.81 6.07 -5.45
N ASP A 43 1.76 6.45 -6.29
CA ASP A 43 2.23 7.83 -6.35
C ASP A 43 1.00 8.68 -6.66
N SER A 44 0.34 9.08 -5.58
CA SER A 44 -0.78 9.97 -5.61
C SER A 44 -0.16 11.30 -5.96
N LEU A 45 -0.56 11.86 -7.10
CA LEU A 45 -0.18 13.22 -7.48
C LEU A 45 -0.65 14.25 -6.44
N PHE A 46 -1.58 13.88 -5.53
CA PHE A 46 -1.88 14.70 -4.36
C PHE A 46 -0.72 14.68 -3.36
N GLY A 47 -0.07 15.83 -3.22
CA GLY A 47 1.04 16.05 -2.29
C GLY A 47 2.42 15.69 -2.84
N ALA A 48 2.54 15.45 -4.16
CA ALA A 48 3.85 15.21 -4.80
C ALA A 48 4.78 16.43 -4.73
N ASP A 49 4.22 17.64 -4.60
CA ASP A 49 4.95 18.87 -4.36
C ASP A 49 4.65 19.39 -2.94
N PRO A 50 5.64 19.56 -2.04
CA PRO A 50 5.45 20.12 -0.70
C PRO A 50 4.85 21.53 -0.69
N TRP A 51 4.90 22.23 -1.83
CA TRP A 51 4.32 23.56 -2.01
C TRP A 51 2.81 23.55 -2.27
N LEU A 52 2.27 22.46 -2.83
CA LEU A 52 0.82 22.25 -3.04
C LEU A 52 0.14 21.83 -1.74
N THR A 53 0.11 22.74 -0.77
CA THR A 53 -0.65 22.57 0.47
C THR A 53 -1.95 23.37 0.39
N THR A 54 -3.05 22.79 0.85
CA THR A 54 -4.33 23.48 0.94
C THR A 54 -4.40 24.48 2.10
N LYS A 55 -3.33 24.63 2.90
CA LYS A 55 -3.29 25.50 4.09
C LYS A 55 -3.52 26.98 3.79
N ALA A 56 -3.32 27.43 2.55
CA ALA A 56 -3.54 28.81 2.12
C ALA A 56 -4.71 28.96 1.13
N LEU A 57 -5.41 27.87 0.80
CA LEU A 57 -6.60 27.97 -0.02
C LEU A 57 -7.72 28.50 0.88
N ARG A 58 -8.22 29.68 0.54
CA ARG A 58 -9.43 30.22 1.14
C ARG A 58 -10.59 29.39 0.61
N ASP A 59 -11.42 28.88 1.50
CA ASP A 59 -12.70 28.31 1.08
C ASP A 59 -13.52 29.43 0.44
N GLU A 60 -13.66 29.38 -0.88
CA GLU A 60 -14.68 30.13 -1.60
C GLU A 60 -16.03 29.44 -1.34
N ARG A 61 -16.52 29.53 -0.11
CA ARG A 61 -17.96 29.34 0.12
C ARG A 61 -18.62 30.53 -0.56
N ASP A 62 -19.32 30.26 -1.66
CA ASP A 62 -20.12 31.23 -2.40
C ASP A 62 -20.95 32.06 -1.41
N ALA A 63 -20.75 33.37 -1.41
CA ALA A 63 -21.39 34.32 -0.50
C ALA A 63 -22.88 34.56 -0.84
N HIS A 64 -23.59 33.54 -1.33
CA HIS A 64 -24.96 33.66 -1.82
C HIS A 64 -25.97 32.75 -1.11
N GLU A 65 -25.61 32.07 -0.02
CA GLU A 65 -26.57 31.22 0.71
C GLU A 65 -27.48 31.97 1.71
N ASP A 66 -27.31 33.27 1.95
CA ASP A 66 -28.16 34.04 2.88
C ASP A 66 -28.90 35.21 2.19
N LEU A 67 -29.59 34.94 1.07
CA LEU A 67 -30.63 35.82 0.51
C LEU A 67 -32.04 35.28 0.81
#